data_AF-A0A376FDF3-F1
#
_entry.id   AF-A0A376FDF3-F1
#
_cell.length_a   1.000
_cell.length_b   1.000
_cell.length_c   1.000
_cell.angle_alpha   90.00
_cell.angle_beta   90.00
_cell.angle_gamma   90.00
#
_symmetry.space_group_name_H-M   'P 1'
#
loop_
_entity.id
_entity.type
_entity.pdbx_description
1 polymer ?
#
loop_
_entity_poly.entity_id
_entity_poly.type
_entity_poly.pdbx_seq_one_letter_code
_entity_poly.pdbx_strand_id
1 'polypeptide(L)'
;MVPLTFLRKKATRSVPLLLAALIFAGCGTQAPDQSTAHLQGSAQADSGFYLQQMSQSSNDTKTNWQLLAIRALLKEGKTQQAAELFNQLPKDLNDAQRREQSLLSAELKVALKDYAAAKKILGDIDVSALDKNQQARFWQAGITAEQGRPSLTLLRALVAQEPLLGGADKQKNIDATWQALASMTQEQAQALVINADENVLQGWLDLQQMWFNNRSDPKMLKAGITDWQTRYPQNPGAKMLPTQLVNVQNFKPASTSKIALLLPLNGQAAVFGRTIQQGFEAAKNGTTSVTGSAVPAQAAQGG
;
A
#
# COMPACT_ATOMS: atom_id res chain seq x y z
N MET A 1 18.45 -56.96 75.94
CA MET A 1 19.06 -55.64 75.66
C MET A 1 20.03 -55.82 74.49
N VAL A 2 19.68 -55.24 73.33
CA VAL A 2 20.47 -54.53 72.26
C VAL A 2 21.98 -54.89 72.07
N PRO A 3 22.60 -54.87 70.85
CA PRO A 3 22.12 -54.57 69.49
C PRO A 3 22.53 -55.56 68.34
N LEU A 4 21.90 -55.33 67.18
CA LEU A 4 22.32 -55.73 65.82
C LEU A 4 23.66 -55.12 65.39
N THR A 5 24.42 -55.85 64.56
CA THR A 5 25.35 -55.29 63.56
C THR A 5 25.16 -55.99 62.21
N PHE A 6 24.97 -55.18 61.16
CA PHE A 6 24.86 -55.58 59.76
C PHE A 6 26.26 -55.84 59.16
N LEU A 7 26.38 -56.79 58.22
CA LEU A 7 27.05 -56.54 56.93
C LEU A 7 26.90 -57.70 55.92
N ARG A 8 26.00 -57.45 54.96
CA ARG A 8 26.15 -57.58 53.49
C ARG A 8 27.30 -58.47 52.97
N LYS A 9 26.92 -59.49 52.19
CA LYS A 9 27.10 -59.56 50.72
C LYS A 9 26.74 -60.97 50.23
N LYS A 10 25.73 -61.08 49.36
CA LYS A 10 25.77 -62.02 48.22
C LYS A 10 25.08 -61.33 47.04
N ALA A 11 25.86 -61.20 45.98
CA ALA A 11 25.42 -60.80 44.66
C ALA A 11 24.27 -61.70 44.21
N THR A 12 23.38 -61.20 43.37
CA THR A 12 23.23 -61.61 41.96
C THR A 12 22.06 -60.82 41.37
N ARG A 13 22.18 -60.44 40.09
CA ARG A 13 21.06 -60.36 39.13
C ARG A 13 20.20 -59.09 39.12
N SER A 14 20.72 -58.01 38.52
CA SER A 14 19.88 -56.96 37.92
C SER A 14 20.68 -56.03 37.01
N VAL A 15 21.35 -56.60 36.00
CA VAL A 15 22.05 -55.82 34.96
C VAL A 15 21.32 -55.75 33.60
N PRO A 16 20.25 -56.50 33.25
CA PRO A 16 19.64 -56.35 31.92
C PRO A 16 18.46 -55.35 31.85
N LEU A 17 18.16 -54.59 32.91
CA LEU A 17 16.97 -53.71 32.94
C LEU A 17 17.26 -52.22 32.69
N LEU A 18 18.51 -51.80 32.56
CA LEU A 18 18.87 -50.42 32.21
C LEU A 18 19.12 -50.19 30.71
N LEU A 19 19.14 -51.25 29.88
CA LEU A 19 19.37 -51.13 28.43
C LEU A 19 18.08 -51.09 27.59
N ALA A 20 16.91 -51.34 28.18
CA ALA A 20 15.62 -51.33 27.47
C ALA A 20 14.84 -50.00 27.58
N ALA A 21 15.27 -49.06 28.44
CA ALA A 21 14.62 -47.76 28.61
C ALA A 21 15.12 -46.67 27.63
N LEU A 22 16.14 -46.94 26.83
CA LEU A 22 16.73 -45.98 25.88
C LEU A 22 16.21 -46.11 24.44
N ILE A 23 15.29 -47.06 24.18
CA ILE A 23 14.80 -47.35 22.81
C ILE A 23 13.43 -46.69 22.52
N PHE A 24 12.77 -46.09 23.52
CA PHE A 24 11.45 -45.45 23.35
C PHE A 24 11.46 -43.91 23.24
N ALA A 25 12.62 -43.28 23.09
CA ALA A 25 12.74 -41.85 22.76
C ALA A 25 12.99 -41.61 21.25
N GLY A 26 12.49 -42.50 20.38
CA GLY A 26 12.74 -42.50 18.94
C GLY A 26 11.51 -42.39 18.03
N CYS A 27 10.31 -42.18 18.58
CA CYS A 27 9.16 -41.81 17.75
C CYS A 27 9.19 -40.30 17.52
N GLY A 28 10.01 -39.88 16.56
CA GLY A 28 9.93 -38.54 15.98
C GLY A 28 8.59 -38.38 15.27
N THR A 29 7.55 -37.96 15.99
CA THR A 29 6.45 -37.24 15.35
C THR A 29 7.06 -35.94 14.83
N GLN A 30 7.43 -35.91 13.55
CA GLN A 30 7.80 -34.66 12.88
C GLN A 30 6.71 -33.64 13.19
N ALA A 31 7.10 -32.53 13.81
CA ALA A 31 6.19 -31.42 14.03
C ALA A 31 5.55 -31.07 12.67
N PRO A 32 4.24 -30.80 12.62
CA PRO A 32 3.57 -30.49 11.37
C PRO A 32 4.29 -29.35 10.66
N ASP A 33 4.57 -29.52 9.37
CA ASP A 33 5.33 -28.54 8.58
C ASP A 33 4.55 -27.21 8.48
N GLN A 34 4.93 -26.25 9.33
CA GLN A 34 4.31 -24.93 9.40
C GLN A 34 4.67 -24.03 8.21
N SER A 35 5.70 -24.39 7.43
CA SER A 35 6.18 -23.56 6.33
C SER A 35 5.12 -23.38 5.24
N THR A 36 4.24 -24.37 5.04
CA THR A 36 3.12 -24.30 4.09
C THR A 36 2.08 -23.26 4.48
N ALA A 37 1.72 -23.19 5.76
CA ALA A 37 0.80 -22.18 6.29
C ALA A 37 1.38 -20.76 6.15
N HIS A 38 2.66 -20.60 6.44
CA HIS A 38 3.37 -19.33 6.22
C HIS A 38 3.44 -18.95 4.73
N LEU A 39 3.68 -19.93 3.84
CA LEU A 39 3.72 -19.68 2.39
C LEU A 39 2.38 -19.19 1.85
N GLN A 40 1.28 -19.76 2.31
CA GLN A 40 -0.09 -19.33 2.00
C GLN A 40 -0.48 -18.00 2.68
N GLY A 41 0.37 -17.46 3.56
CA GLY A 41 0.16 -16.18 4.21
C GLY A 41 -0.77 -16.20 5.42
N SER A 42 -1.12 -17.37 5.96
CA SER A 42 -1.95 -17.49 7.16
C SER A 42 -1.20 -17.16 8.46
N ALA A 43 0.13 -17.11 8.41
CA ALA A 43 0.98 -16.68 9.50
C ALA A 43 2.17 -15.85 8.96
N GLN A 44 2.52 -14.77 9.64
CA GLN A 44 3.58 -13.84 9.24
C GLN A 44 4.63 -13.72 10.34
N ALA A 45 5.89 -13.73 9.96
CA ALA A 45 7.04 -13.51 10.82
C ALA A 45 8.08 -12.65 10.09
N ASP A 46 9.12 -12.24 10.79
CA ASP A 46 10.23 -11.49 10.21
C ASP A 46 11.25 -12.39 9.50
N SER A 47 12.17 -11.77 8.79
CA SER A 47 13.25 -12.47 8.09
C SER A 47 14.15 -13.25 9.04
N GLY A 48 14.38 -12.75 10.26
CA GLY A 48 15.23 -13.41 11.26
C GLY A 48 14.69 -14.77 11.67
N PHE A 49 13.38 -14.83 11.96
CA PHE A 49 12.68 -16.07 12.26
C PHE A 49 12.78 -17.06 11.10
N TYR A 50 12.47 -16.64 9.87
CA TYR A 50 12.51 -17.54 8.71
C TYR A 50 13.92 -18.04 8.39
N LEU A 51 14.95 -17.19 8.51
CA LEU A 51 16.35 -17.57 8.34
C LEU A 51 16.79 -18.59 9.41
N GLN A 52 16.32 -18.42 10.65
CA GLN A 52 16.58 -19.38 11.73
C GLN A 52 15.88 -20.72 11.50
N GLN A 53 14.65 -20.73 11.00
CA GLN A 53 13.95 -21.97 10.65
C GLN A 53 14.63 -22.66 9.45
N MET A 54 15.09 -21.89 8.47
CA MET A 54 15.83 -22.40 7.31
C MET A 54 17.13 -23.12 7.73
N SER A 55 17.89 -22.59 8.71
CA SER A 55 19.15 -23.22 9.15
C SER A 55 18.95 -24.52 9.93
N GLN A 56 17.78 -24.72 10.53
CA GLN A 56 17.40 -25.92 11.28
C GLN A 56 16.64 -26.95 10.42
N SER A 57 16.32 -26.61 9.18
CA SER A 57 15.51 -27.45 8.27
C SER A 57 16.36 -28.09 7.18
N SER A 58 15.82 -29.14 6.56
CA SER A 58 16.43 -29.83 5.41
C SER A 58 15.41 -30.01 4.27
N ASN A 59 15.91 -30.30 3.06
CA ASN A 59 15.12 -30.61 1.86
C ASN A 59 14.04 -29.57 1.53
N ASP A 60 12.84 -29.99 1.14
CA ASP A 60 11.76 -29.12 0.68
C ASP A 60 11.31 -28.10 1.74
N THR A 61 11.29 -28.50 3.02
CA THR A 61 10.97 -27.59 4.12
C THR A 61 12.01 -26.47 4.22
N LYS A 62 13.30 -26.75 3.96
CA LYS A 62 14.33 -25.70 3.87
C LYS A 62 14.05 -24.73 2.72
N THR A 63 13.68 -25.23 1.54
CA THR A 63 13.33 -24.40 0.38
C THR A 63 12.12 -23.50 0.69
N ASN A 64 11.10 -24.02 1.37
CA ASN A 64 9.94 -23.23 1.78
C ASN A 64 10.34 -22.09 2.74
N TRP A 65 11.18 -22.37 3.75
CA TRP A 65 11.70 -21.34 4.64
C TRP A 65 12.60 -20.33 3.93
N GLN A 66 13.37 -20.77 2.93
CA GLN A 66 14.19 -19.88 2.10
C GLN A 66 13.30 -18.90 1.31
N LEU A 67 12.24 -19.38 0.66
CA LEU A 67 11.27 -18.53 -0.05
C LEU A 67 10.59 -17.51 0.89
N LEU A 68 10.22 -17.96 2.10
CA LEU A 68 9.65 -17.09 3.13
C LEU A 68 10.64 -16.04 3.64
N ALA A 69 11.90 -16.42 3.84
CA ALA A 69 12.95 -15.50 4.23
C ALA A 69 13.17 -14.43 3.15
N ILE A 70 13.24 -14.80 1.87
CA ILE A 70 13.34 -13.84 0.75
C ILE A 70 12.15 -12.88 0.78
N ARG A 71 10.92 -13.40 0.90
CA ARG A 71 9.69 -12.59 1.00
C ARG A 71 9.78 -11.55 2.13
N ALA A 72 10.18 -11.97 3.32
CA ALA A 72 10.32 -11.08 4.46
C ALA A 72 11.45 -10.06 4.28
N LEU A 73 12.60 -10.47 3.74
CA LEU A 73 13.72 -9.58 3.44
C LEU A 73 13.33 -8.47 2.45
N LEU A 74 12.54 -8.81 1.41
CA LEU A 74 12.01 -7.82 0.48
C LEU A 74 11.06 -6.83 1.17
N LYS A 75 10.16 -7.33 2.03
CA LYS A 75 9.24 -6.49 2.81
C LYS A 75 9.98 -5.56 3.78
N GLU A 76 11.10 -6.01 4.35
CA GLU A 76 11.97 -5.23 5.23
C GLU A 76 12.92 -4.28 4.47
N GLY A 77 12.92 -4.30 3.13
CA GLY A 77 13.78 -3.47 2.30
C GLY A 77 15.23 -3.98 2.17
N LYS A 78 15.57 -5.15 2.71
CA LYS A 78 16.89 -5.80 2.64
C LYS A 78 17.11 -6.47 1.27
N THR A 79 17.01 -5.67 0.21
CA THR A 79 16.96 -6.14 -1.18
C THR A 79 18.21 -6.93 -1.61
N GLN A 80 19.40 -6.52 -1.18
CA GLN A 80 20.64 -7.23 -1.55
C GLN A 80 20.70 -8.63 -0.92
N GLN A 81 20.38 -8.76 0.36
CA GLN A 81 20.31 -10.06 1.03
C GLN A 81 19.23 -10.95 0.43
N ALA A 82 18.08 -10.38 0.05
CA ALA A 82 17.03 -11.10 -0.66
C ALA A 82 17.53 -11.63 -2.01
N ALA A 83 18.28 -10.84 -2.78
CA ALA A 83 18.85 -11.24 -4.06
C ALA A 83 19.88 -12.37 -3.92
N GLU A 84 20.78 -12.27 -2.94
CA GLU A 84 21.77 -13.31 -2.63
C GLU A 84 21.09 -14.63 -2.28
N LEU A 85 20.09 -14.57 -1.39
CA LEU A 85 19.35 -15.76 -0.96
C LEU A 85 18.49 -16.34 -2.09
N PHE A 86 17.96 -15.50 -2.98
CA PHE A 86 17.21 -15.92 -4.17
C PHE A 86 18.10 -16.68 -5.16
N ASN A 87 19.34 -16.22 -5.38
CA ASN A 87 20.29 -16.90 -6.28
C ASN A 87 20.76 -18.26 -5.75
N GLN A 88 20.56 -18.53 -4.46
CA GLN A 88 20.88 -19.80 -3.81
C GLN A 88 19.71 -20.80 -3.82
N LEU A 89 18.58 -20.48 -4.46
CA LEU A 89 17.45 -21.40 -4.55
C LEU A 89 17.84 -22.65 -5.36
N PRO A 90 17.42 -23.85 -4.92
CA PRO A 90 17.65 -25.07 -5.67
C PRO A 90 16.94 -25.04 -7.03
N LYS A 91 17.47 -25.75 -8.02
CA LYS A 91 16.87 -25.85 -9.36
C LYS A 91 15.63 -26.76 -9.40
N ASP A 92 15.63 -27.78 -8.53
CA ASP A 92 14.57 -28.77 -8.44
C ASP A 92 13.47 -28.26 -7.50
N LEU A 93 12.60 -27.40 -8.03
CA LEU A 93 11.44 -26.85 -7.33
C LEU A 93 10.15 -27.57 -7.75
N ASN A 94 9.31 -27.88 -6.77
CA ASN A 94 7.92 -28.30 -7.05
C ASN A 94 7.07 -27.13 -7.58
N ASP A 95 5.88 -27.42 -8.09
CA ASP A 95 5.04 -26.41 -8.76
C ASP A 95 4.65 -25.24 -7.86
N ALA A 96 4.37 -25.50 -6.58
CA ALA A 96 4.02 -24.45 -5.61
C ALA A 96 5.22 -23.53 -5.33
N GLN A 97 6.39 -24.12 -5.12
CA GLN A 97 7.65 -23.39 -4.93
C GLN A 97 8.03 -22.59 -6.17
N ARG A 98 7.82 -23.14 -7.38
CA ARG A 98 8.10 -22.46 -8.66
C ARG A 98 7.19 -21.25 -8.87
N ARG A 99 5.90 -21.36 -8.52
CA ARG A 99 4.97 -20.21 -8.54
C ARG A 99 5.42 -19.12 -7.59
N GLU A 100 5.76 -19.49 -6.34
CA GLU A 100 6.25 -18.52 -5.37
C GLU A 100 7.58 -17.88 -5.80
N GLN A 101 8.50 -18.67 -6.34
CA GLN A 101 9.78 -18.19 -6.86
C GLN A 101 9.58 -17.21 -8.02
N SER A 102 8.63 -17.47 -8.92
CA SER A 102 8.32 -16.57 -10.03
C SER A 102 7.80 -15.22 -9.53
N LEU A 103 6.89 -15.24 -8.56
CA LEU A 103 6.37 -14.02 -7.92
C LEU A 103 7.46 -13.25 -7.18
N LEU A 104 8.28 -13.94 -6.38
CA LEU A 104 9.43 -13.32 -5.68
C LEU A 104 10.46 -12.74 -6.66
N SER A 105 10.63 -13.35 -7.83
CA SER A 105 11.49 -12.81 -8.88
C SER A 105 10.99 -11.44 -9.36
N ALA A 106 9.68 -11.33 -9.63
CA ALA A 106 9.07 -10.04 -10.00
C ALA A 106 9.22 -9.00 -8.88
N GLU A 107 8.92 -9.37 -7.64
CA GLU A 107 9.06 -8.46 -6.48
C GLU A 107 10.50 -7.98 -6.27
N LEU A 108 11.48 -8.89 -6.43
CA LEU A 108 12.89 -8.54 -6.37
C LEU A 108 13.27 -7.55 -7.47
N LYS A 109 12.78 -7.75 -8.69
CA LYS A 109 12.98 -6.81 -9.81
C LYS A 109 12.36 -5.44 -9.53
N VAL A 110 11.16 -5.40 -8.94
CA VAL A 110 10.55 -4.15 -8.47
C VAL A 110 11.41 -3.47 -7.41
N ALA A 111 11.89 -4.21 -6.40
CA ALA A 111 12.75 -3.68 -5.34
C ALA A 111 14.09 -3.15 -5.87
N LEU A 112 14.65 -3.79 -6.90
CA LEU A 112 15.83 -3.36 -7.63
C LEU A 112 15.56 -2.21 -8.63
N LYS A 113 14.31 -1.72 -8.74
CA LYS A 113 13.86 -0.70 -9.70
C LYS A 113 14.00 -1.10 -11.17
N ASP A 114 14.14 -2.40 -11.44
CA ASP A 114 14.14 -2.99 -12.78
C ASP A 114 12.69 -3.32 -13.18
N TYR A 115 11.89 -2.26 -13.36
CA TYR A 115 10.45 -2.38 -13.57
C TYR A 115 10.09 -3.03 -14.90
N ALA A 116 10.93 -2.89 -15.93
CA ALA A 116 10.71 -3.53 -17.22
C ALA A 116 10.82 -5.05 -17.10
N ALA A 117 11.85 -5.55 -16.41
CA ALA A 117 11.97 -6.98 -16.14
C ALA A 117 10.85 -7.48 -15.23
N ALA A 118 10.47 -6.71 -14.21
CA ALA A 118 9.34 -7.06 -13.34
C ALA A 118 8.04 -7.25 -14.15
N LYS A 119 7.69 -6.30 -15.02
CA LYS A 119 6.49 -6.40 -15.88
C LYS A 119 6.54 -7.61 -16.80
N LYS A 120 7.70 -7.92 -17.37
CA LYS A 120 7.87 -9.12 -18.20
C LYS A 120 7.56 -10.38 -17.41
N ILE A 121 8.16 -10.53 -16.23
CA ILE A 121 7.93 -11.70 -15.37
C ILE A 121 6.46 -11.79 -14.95
N LEU A 122 5.85 -10.67 -14.55
CA LEU A 122 4.43 -10.63 -14.17
C LEU A 122 3.50 -11.02 -15.33
N GLY A 123 3.87 -10.68 -16.57
CA GLY A 123 3.11 -11.06 -17.77
C GLY A 123 3.09 -12.56 -18.05
N ASP A 124 4.08 -13.30 -17.57
CA ASP A 124 4.20 -14.76 -17.74
C ASP A 124 3.49 -15.56 -16.63
N ILE A 125 3.03 -14.89 -15.55
CA ILE A 125 2.38 -15.54 -14.42
C ILE A 125 0.88 -15.68 -14.67
N ASP A 126 0.37 -16.91 -14.55
CA ASP A 126 -1.07 -17.17 -14.50
C ASP A 126 -1.63 -16.79 -13.13
N VAL A 127 -2.34 -15.66 -13.08
CA VAL A 127 -2.96 -15.11 -11.85
C VAL A 127 -4.03 -16.06 -11.28
N SER A 128 -4.70 -16.85 -12.12
CA SER A 128 -5.77 -17.75 -11.68
C SER A 128 -5.24 -18.94 -10.86
N ALA A 129 -3.97 -19.29 -11.05
CA ALA A 129 -3.27 -20.35 -10.31
C ALA A 129 -2.70 -19.88 -8.96
N LEU A 130 -2.81 -18.58 -8.64
CA LEU A 130 -2.30 -17.99 -7.41
C LEU A 130 -3.35 -18.02 -6.29
N ASP A 131 -2.92 -18.21 -5.05
CA ASP A 131 -3.80 -18.00 -3.89
C ASP A 131 -4.09 -16.50 -3.65
N LYS A 132 -5.04 -16.18 -2.76
CA LYS A 132 -5.44 -14.78 -2.51
C LYS A 132 -4.29 -13.90 -2.03
N ASN A 133 -3.37 -14.42 -1.22
CA ASN A 133 -2.23 -13.66 -0.72
C ASN A 133 -1.24 -13.38 -1.86
N GLN A 134 -0.96 -14.40 -2.67
CA GLN A 134 -0.13 -14.29 -3.85
C GLN A 134 -0.72 -13.32 -4.88
N GLN A 135 -2.03 -13.35 -5.12
CA GLN A 135 -2.72 -12.40 -6.00
C GLN A 135 -2.55 -10.96 -5.49
N ALA A 136 -2.72 -10.72 -4.18
CA ALA A 136 -2.59 -9.37 -3.62
C ALA A 136 -1.18 -8.80 -3.83
N ARG A 137 -0.17 -9.65 -3.66
CA ARG A 137 1.25 -9.36 -3.89
C ARG A 137 1.58 -9.15 -5.36
N PHE A 138 1.05 -10.01 -6.23
CA PHE A 138 1.17 -9.91 -7.68
C PHE A 138 0.68 -8.55 -8.18
N TRP A 139 -0.54 -8.17 -7.80
CA TRP A 139 -1.11 -6.88 -8.19
C TRP A 139 -0.33 -5.72 -7.58
N GLN A 140 0.14 -5.84 -6.34
CA GLN A 140 0.98 -4.80 -5.72
C GLN A 140 2.28 -4.59 -6.50
N ALA A 141 2.96 -5.66 -6.91
CA ALA A 141 4.18 -5.59 -7.70
C ALA A 141 3.91 -4.94 -9.08
N GLY A 142 2.79 -5.29 -9.72
CA GLY A 142 2.34 -4.67 -10.97
C GLY A 142 2.08 -3.17 -10.81
N ILE A 143 1.33 -2.77 -9.79
CA ILE A 143 1.03 -1.36 -9.48
C ILE A 143 2.32 -0.57 -9.25
N THR A 144 3.25 -1.10 -8.46
CA THR A 144 4.53 -0.44 -8.22
C THR A 144 5.38 -0.34 -9.49
N ALA A 145 5.32 -1.35 -10.36
CA ALA A 145 6.04 -1.34 -11.64
C ALA A 145 5.50 -0.31 -12.64
N GLU A 146 4.24 0.12 -12.53
CA GLU A 146 3.67 1.20 -13.32
C GLU A 146 4.17 2.60 -12.89
N GLN A 147 4.86 2.72 -11.76
CA GLN A 147 5.45 3.98 -11.26
C GLN A 147 4.45 5.13 -11.12
N GLY A 148 3.17 4.83 -10.88
CA GLY A 148 2.10 5.83 -10.80
C GLY A 148 1.79 6.52 -12.14
N ARG A 149 2.29 6.01 -13.27
CA ARG A 149 1.90 6.49 -14.59
C ARG A 149 0.48 6.01 -14.88
N PRO A 150 -0.48 6.91 -15.13
CA PRO A 150 -1.83 6.49 -15.45
C PRO A 150 -1.85 5.65 -16.72
N SER A 151 -2.37 4.43 -16.62
CA SER A 151 -2.47 3.49 -17.71
C SER A 151 -3.63 2.53 -17.46
N LEU A 152 -4.17 1.94 -18.54
CA LEU A 152 -5.20 0.91 -18.42
C LEU A 152 -4.72 -0.27 -17.54
N THR A 153 -3.45 -0.64 -17.70
CA THR A 153 -2.80 -1.70 -16.90
C THR A 153 -2.80 -1.37 -15.41
N LEU A 154 -2.46 -0.13 -15.05
CA LEU A 154 -2.49 0.32 -13.66
C LEU A 154 -3.91 0.28 -13.09
N LEU A 155 -4.89 0.78 -13.84
CA LEU A 155 -6.29 0.82 -13.40
C LEU A 155 -6.85 -0.59 -13.19
N ARG A 156 -6.60 -1.51 -14.14
CA ARG A 156 -6.98 -2.92 -14.01
C ARG A 156 -6.34 -3.58 -12.80
N ALA A 157 -5.05 -3.33 -12.57
CA ALA A 157 -4.33 -3.88 -11.42
C ALA A 157 -4.91 -3.36 -10.09
N LEU A 158 -5.23 -2.08 -9.99
CA LEU A 158 -5.85 -1.49 -8.79
C LEU A 158 -7.25 -2.08 -8.53
N VAL A 159 -8.10 -2.16 -9.57
CA VAL A 159 -9.43 -2.76 -9.48
C VAL A 159 -9.38 -4.23 -9.09
N ALA A 160 -8.43 -5.00 -9.64
CA ALA A 160 -8.26 -6.41 -9.31
C ALA A 160 -7.69 -6.65 -7.90
N GLN A 161 -6.88 -5.71 -7.39
CA GLN A 161 -6.33 -5.78 -6.03
C GLN A 161 -7.38 -5.45 -4.96
N GLU A 162 -8.29 -4.53 -5.24
CA GLU A 162 -9.31 -4.02 -4.31
C GLU A 162 -10.05 -5.12 -3.49
N PRO A 163 -10.60 -6.19 -4.09
CA PRO A 163 -11.36 -7.20 -3.34
C PRO A 163 -10.48 -8.06 -2.41
N LEU A 164 -9.16 -8.00 -2.57
CA LEU A 164 -8.19 -8.71 -1.76
C LEU A 164 -7.77 -7.90 -0.53
N LEU A 165 -8.15 -6.63 -0.44
CA LEU A 165 -7.76 -5.70 0.61
C LEU A 165 -8.90 -5.45 1.61
N GLY A 166 -8.52 -5.08 2.83
CA GLY A 166 -9.44 -4.71 3.91
C GLY A 166 -9.02 -3.42 4.61
N GLY A 167 -9.95 -2.83 5.36
CA GLY A 167 -9.69 -1.67 6.22
C GLY A 167 -9.00 -0.51 5.49
N ALA A 168 -7.92 0.01 6.08
CA ALA A 168 -7.20 1.17 5.56
C ALA A 168 -6.52 0.93 4.21
N ASP A 169 -6.06 -0.30 3.92
CA ASP A 169 -5.38 -0.58 2.66
C ASP A 169 -6.35 -0.57 1.46
N LYS A 170 -7.61 -0.96 1.69
CA LYS A 170 -8.68 -0.81 0.70
C LYS A 170 -8.94 0.67 0.38
N GLN A 171 -8.95 1.56 1.39
CA GLN A 171 -9.07 3.01 1.15
C GLN A 171 -7.88 3.55 0.35
N LYS A 172 -6.64 3.14 0.69
CA LYS A 172 -5.46 3.57 -0.08
C LYS A 172 -5.54 3.14 -1.54
N ASN A 173 -6.01 1.92 -1.82
CA ASN A 173 -6.19 1.43 -3.19
C ASN A 173 -7.28 2.23 -3.94
N ILE A 174 -8.40 2.53 -3.30
CA ILE A 174 -9.46 3.38 -3.87
C ILE A 174 -8.93 4.79 -4.16
N ASP A 175 -8.21 5.39 -3.21
CA ASP A 175 -7.61 6.72 -3.38
C ASP A 175 -6.57 6.72 -4.51
N ALA A 176 -5.77 5.66 -4.64
CA ALA A 176 -4.81 5.50 -5.73
C ALA A 176 -5.50 5.32 -7.09
N THR A 177 -6.61 4.57 -7.14
CA THR A 177 -7.45 4.42 -8.35
C THR A 177 -7.98 5.77 -8.79
N TRP A 178 -8.55 6.53 -7.86
CA TRP A 178 -9.04 7.86 -8.14
C TRP A 178 -7.93 8.83 -8.56
N GLN A 179 -6.77 8.79 -7.91
CA GLN A 179 -5.62 9.62 -8.26
C GLN A 179 -5.11 9.32 -9.68
N ALA A 180 -5.02 8.05 -10.07
CA ALA A 180 -4.64 7.66 -11.42
C ALA A 180 -5.64 8.23 -12.44
N LEU A 181 -6.96 8.10 -12.19
CA LEU A 181 -8.00 8.65 -13.08
C LEU A 181 -7.99 10.18 -13.14
N ALA A 182 -7.95 10.86 -11.99
CA ALA A 182 -8.01 12.31 -11.92
C ALA A 182 -6.78 13.00 -12.53
N SER A 183 -5.66 12.29 -12.69
CA SER A 183 -4.44 12.79 -13.33
C SER A 183 -4.37 12.53 -14.85
N MET A 184 -5.25 11.70 -15.41
CA MET A 184 -5.34 11.50 -16.86
C MET A 184 -5.98 12.69 -17.55
N THR A 185 -5.64 12.93 -18.82
CA THR A 185 -6.41 13.87 -19.65
C THR A 185 -7.69 13.21 -20.16
N GLN A 186 -8.64 14.03 -20.64
CA GLN A 186 -9.88 13.53 -21.20
C GLN A 186 -9.63 12.68 -22.45
N GLU A 187 -8.66 13.05 -23.27
CA GLU A 187 -8.25 12.29 -24.47
C GLU A 187 -7.63 10.95 -24.08
N GLN A 188 -6.78 10.94 -23.05
CA GLN A 188 -6.19 9.70 -22.55
C GLN A 188 -7.24 8.75 -22.00
N ALA A 189 -8.26 9.28 -21.30
CA ALA A 189 -9.36 8.49 -20.77
C ALA A 189 -10.26 7.92 -21.89
N GLN A 190 -10.58 8.71 -22.90
CA GLN A 190 -11.38 8.28 -24.05
C GLN A 190 -10.67 7.26 -24.95
N ALA A 191 -9.33 7.30 -24.99
CA ALA A 191 -8.53 6.31 -25.71
C ALA A 191 -8.48 4.93 -25.00
N LEU A 192 -8.97 4.82 -23.76
CA LEU A 192 -9.02 3.55 -23.05
C LEU A 192 -10.11 2.65 -23.65
N VAL A 193 -9.69 1.51 -24.17
CA VAL A 193 -10.60 0.45 -24.62
C VAL A 193 -10.76 -0.56 -23.48
N ILE A 194 -11.92 -0.53 -22.84
CA ILE A 194 -12.31 -1.49 -21.80
C ILE A 194 -13.16 -2.60 -22.40
N ASN A 195 -13.10 -3.78 -21.81
CA ASN A 195 -13.97 -4.90 -22.17
C ASN A 195 -15.37 -4.69 -21.60
N ALA A 196 -16.38 -5.28 -22.22
CA ALA A 196 -17.78 -5.12 -21.83
C ALA A 196 -18.12 -5.69 -20.44
N ASP A 197 -17.30 -6.59 -19.92
CA ASP A 197 -17.44 -7.20 -18.60
C ASP A 197 -16.78 -6.38 -17.48
N GLU A 198 -16.01 -5.33 -17.81
CA GLU A 198 -15.30 -4.48 -16.85
C GLU A 198 -16.19 -3.40 -16.22
N ASN A 199 -17.36 -3.79 -15.69
CA ASN A 199 -18.37 -2.87 -15.13
C ASN A 199 -17.82 -1.95 -14.02
N VAL A 200 -16.92 -2.46 -13.18
CA VAL A 200 -16.29 -1.65 -12.11
C VAL A 200 -15.40 -0.56 -12.72
N LEU A 201 -14.62 -0.89 -13.74
CA LEU A 201 -13.76 0.07 -14.42
C LEU A 201 -14.57 1.09 -15.23
N GLN A 202 -15.64 0.64 -15.89
CA GLN A 202 -16.59 1.55 -16.54
C GLN A 202 -17.16 2.57 -15.56
N GLY A 203 -17.61 2.12 -14.38
CA GLY A 203 -18.07 3.03 -13.33
C GLY A 203 -17.02 4.05 -12.92
N TRP A 204 -15.75 3.65 -12.80
CA TRP A 204 -14.65 4.56 -12.51
C TRP A 204 -14.43 5.63 -13.59
N LEU A 205 -14.52 5.26 -14.88
CA LEU A 205 -14.40 6.20 -16.00
C LEU A 205 -15.59 7.17 -16.05
N ASP A 206 -16.79 6.71 -15.78
CA ASP A 206 -17.98 7.57 -15.69
C ASP A 206 -17.84 8.61 -14.56
N LEU A 207 -17.30 8.21 -13.41
CA LEU A 207 -17.02 9.12 -12.30
C LEU A 207 -16.01 10.20 -12.70
N GLN A 208 -14.95 9.79 -13.40
CA GLN A 208 -13.91 10.68 -13.89
C GLN A 208 -14.47 11.70 -14.88
N GLN A 209 -15.29 11.27 -15.85
CA GLN A 209 -15.92 12.16 -16.81
C GLN A 209 -16.86 13.16 -16.14
N MET A 210 -17.68 12.68 -15.19
CA MET A 210 -18.53 13.55 -14.36
C MET A 210 -17.70 14.58 -13.60
N TRP A 211 -16.57 14.17 -13.00
CA TRP A 211 -15.67 15.09 -12.31
C TRP A 211 -15.07 16.14 -13.24
N PHE A 212 -14.56 15.76 -14.42
CA PHE A 212 -14.02 16.74 -15.38
C PHE A 212 -15.04 17.80 -15.78
N ASN A 213 -16.28 17.39 -15.99
CA ASN A 213 -17.36 18.28 -16.43
C ASN A 213 -17.88 19.19 -15.30
N ASN A 214 -17.79 18.77 -14.03
CA ASN A 214 -18.46 19.45 -12.91
C ASN A 214 -17.51 19.99 -11.82
N ARG A 215 -16.19 19.76 -11.90
CA ARG A 215 -15.22 20.13 -10.85
C ARG A 215 -15.18 21.61 -10.48
N SER A 216 -15.66 22.51 -11.36
CA SER A 216 -15.74 23.95 -11.11
C SER A 216 -16.99 24.37 -10.32
N ASP A 217 -18.02 23.52 -10.24
CA ASP A 217 -19.24 23.79 -9.49
C ASP A 217 -19.44 22.74 -8.38
N PRO A 218 -19.14 23.08 -7.12
CA PRO A 218 -19.28 22.16 -5.99
C PRO A 218 -20.70 21.61 -5.79
N LYS A 219 -21.75 22.36 -6.16
CA LYS A 219 -23.14 21.86 -6.04
C LYS A 219 -23.42 20.79 -7.07
N MET A 220 -23.04 21.04 -8.33
CA MET A 220 -23.18 20.06 -9.41
C MET A 220 -22.31 18.83 -9.16
N LEU A 221 -21.07 19.01 -8.66
CA LEU A 221 -20.21 17.88 -8.34
C LEU A 221 -20.80 17.02 -7.22
N LYS A 222 -21.36 17.63 -6.16
CA LYS A 222 -22.02 16.86 -5.09
C LYS A 222 -23.20 16.04 -5.63
N ALA A 223 -24.06 16.65 -6.44
CA ALA A 223 -25.18 15.95 -7.07
C ALA A 223 -24.70 14.84 -8.00
N GLY A 224 -23.68 15.10 -8.82
CA GLY A 224 -23.10 14.13 -9.75
C GLY A 224 -22.44 12.95 -9.05
N ILE A 225 -21.78 13.15 -7.91
CA ILE A 225 -21.25 12.04 -7.10
C ILE A 225 -22.41 11.19 -6.56
N THR A 226 -23.46 11.79 -6.00
CA THR A 226 -24.61 11.04 -5.47
C THR A 226 -25.31 10.23 -6.57
N ASP A 227 -25.54 10.84 -7.72
CA ASP A 227 -26.15 10.16 -8.88
C ASP A 227 -25.26 9.02 -9.40
N TRP A 228 -23.95 9.24 -9.48
CA TRP A 228 -22.99 8.19 -9.83
C TRP A 228 -23.02 7.02 -8.83
N GLN A 229 -23.08 7.29 -7.53
CA GLN A 229 -23.19 6.24 -6.49
C GLN A 229 -24.47 5.41 -6.66
N THR A 230 -25.57 6.03 -7.09
CA THR A 230 -26.83 5.32 -7.41
C THR A 230 -26.72 4.48 -8.68
N ARG A 231 -26.00 4.96 -9.70
CA ARG A 231 -25.77 4.21 -10.96
C ARG A 231 -24.81 3.03 -10.79
N TYR A 232 -23.81 3.15 -9.92
CA TYR A 232 -22.77 2.14 -9.72
C TYR A 232 -22.66 1.65 -8.25
N PRO A 233 -23.72 1.08 -7.66
CA PRO A 233 -23.75 0.73 -6.25
C PRO A 233 -22.77 -0.39 -5.87
N GLN A 234 -22.31 -1.18 -6.85
CA GLN A 234 -21.32 -2.22 -6.64
C GLN A 234 -19.87 -1.75 -6.73
N ASN A 235 -19.63 -0.53 -7.26
CA ASN A 235 -18.28 0.00 -7.36
C ASN A 235 -17.70 0.27 -5.96
N PRO A 236 -16.44 -0.11 -5.67
CA PRO A 236 -15.78 0.18 -4.41
C PRO A 236 -15.85 1.65 -4.00
N GLY A 237 -15.63 2.56 -4.95
CA GLY A 237 -15.71 4.01 -4.76
C GLY A 237 -17.10 4.50 -4.39
N ALA A 238 -18.16 3.76 -4.71
CA ALA A 238 -19.52 4.13 -4.32
C ALA A 238 -19.80 3.79 -2.86
N LYS A 239 -19.28 2.65 -2.39
CA LYS A 239 -19.39 2.19 -0.99
C LYS A 239 -18.47 3.00 -0.07
N MET A 240 -17.29 3.34 -0.57
CA MET A 240 -16.27 4.07 0.16
C MET A 240 -15.64 5.10 -0.78
N LEU A 241 -16.09 6.35 -0.66
CA LEU A 241 -15.65 7.41 -1.57
C LEU A 241 -14.14 7.70 -1.44
N PRO A 242 -13.47 8.01 -2.56
CA PRO A 242 -12.12 8.56 -2.52
C PRO A 242 -12.03 9.76 -1.60
N THR A 243 -10.98 9.82 -0.77
CA THR A 243 -10.76 10.88 0.22
C THR A 243 -10.80 12.27 -0.44
N GLN A 244 -10.26 12.39 -1.65
CA GLN A 244 -10.25 13.64 -2.42
C GLN A 244 -11.67 14.11 -2.76
N LEU A 245 -12.60 13.20 -3.05
CA LEU A 245 -14.00 13.53 -3.34
C LEU A 245 -14.80 13.86 -2.07
N VAL A 246 -14.51 13.18 -0.96
CA VAL A 246 -15.10 13.50 0.36
C VAL A 246 -14.75 14.93 0.77
N ASN A 247 -13.50 15.35 0.54
CA ASN A 247 -13.07 16.72 0.83
C ASN A 247 -13.87 17.77 0.04
N VAL A 248 -14.27 17.47 -1.20
CA VAL A 248 -15.11 18.38 -1.98
C VAL A 248 -16.56 18.38 -1.51
N GLN A 249 -17.12 17.23 -1.10
CA GLN A 249 -18.47 17.20 -0.51
C GLN A 249 -18.58 18.02 0.78
N ASN A 250 -17.49 18.05 1.55
CA ASN A 250 -17.39 18.79 2.81
C ASN A 250 -16.90 20.23 2.61
N PHE A 251 -16.61 20.65 1.37
CA PHE A 251 -16.19 22.01 1.08
C PHE A 251 -17.35 22.97 1.38
N LYS A 252 -17.20 23.70 2.49
CA LYS A 252 -18.02 24.88 2.79
C LYS A 252 -17.22 26.10 2.33
N PRO A 253 -17.74 26.90 1.38
CA PRO A 253 -17.16 28.20 1.11
C PRO A 253 -17.01 28.96 2.41
N ALA A 254 -15.85 29.57 2.65
CA ALA A 254 -15.68 30.44 3.80
C ALA A 254 -16.76 31.53 3.73
N SER A 255 -17.67 31.54 4.70
CA SER A 255 -18.74 32.54 4.75
C SER A 255 -18.12 33.89 5.09
N THR A 256 -17.83 34.71 4.08
CA THR A 256 -17.28 36.07 4.27
C THR A 256 -18.37 37.07 4.67
N SER A 257 -19.33 36.64 5.50
CA SER A 257 -20.44 37.52 5.92
C SER A 257 -19.93 38.75 6.67
N LYS A 258 -18.78 38.65 7.33
CA LYS A 258 -18.08 39.75 8.01
C LYS A 258 -16.57 39.49 7.96
N ILE A 259 -15.80 40.44 7.40
CA ILE A 259 -14.33 40.42 7.44
C ILE A 259 -13.90 41.55 8.38
N ALA A 260 -13.15 41.24 9.44
CA ALA A 260 -12.54 42.23 10.31
C ALA A 260 -11.12 42.51 9.80
N LEU A 261 -10.85 43.77 9.47
CA LEU A 261 -9.56 44.21 8.94
C LEU A 261 -8.78 44.93 10.05
N LEU A 262 -7.73 44.32 10.58
CA LEU A 262 -6.87 44.92 11.60
C LEU A 262 -5.68 45.58 10.93
N LEU A 263 -5.68 46.91 10.87
CA LEU A 263 -4.63 47.70 10.24
C LEU A 263 -4.15 48.81 11.18
N PRO A 264 -2.85 49.12 11.20
CA PRO A 264 -2.36 50.30 11.89
C PRO A 264 -2.79 51.54 11.10
N LEU A 265 -3.83 52.23 11.58
CA LEU A 265 -4.34 53.46 10.95
C LEU A 265 -3.68 54.73 11.51
N ASN A 266 -2.88 54.59 12.58
CA ASN A 266 -2.21 55.67 13.30
C ASN A 266 -0.72 55.34 13.49
N GLY A 267 0.11 56.38 13.72
CA GLY A 267 1.56 56.24 13.87
C GLY A 267 2.32 56.12 12.54
N GLN A 268 3.60 55.76 12.60
CA GLN A 268 4.50 55.74 11.42
C GLN A 268 4.03 54.75 10.33
N ALA A 269 3.32 53.69 10.69
CA ALA A 269 2.82 52.67 9.75
C ALA A 269 1.46 53.00 9.13
N ALA A 270 0.85 54.14 9.48
CA ALA A 270 -0.50 54.53 9.04
C ALA A 270 -0.66 54.61 7.51
N VAL A 271 0.41 54.97 6.80
CA VAL A 271 0.41 55.03 5.33
C VAL A 271 0.18 53.66 4.71
N PHE A 272 0.81 52.61 5.24
CA PHE A 272 0.65 51.23 4.75
C PHE A 272 -0.73 50.67 5.09
N GLY A 273 -1.23 50.96 6.30
CA GLY A 273 -2.59 50.57 6.71
C GLY A 273 -3.65 51.18 5.77
N ARG A 274 -3.55 52.47 5.45
CA ARG A 274 -4.50 53.12 4.53
C ARG A 274 -4.43 52.55 3.10
N THR A 275 -3.24 52.26 2.58
CA THR A 275 -3.10 51.65 1.25
C THR A 275 -3.71 50.25 1.19
N ILE A 276 -3.50 49.43 2.22
CA ILE A 276 -4.10 48.08 2.31
C ILE A 276 -5.63 48.17 2.41
N GLN A 277 -6.15 49.12 3.20
CA GLN A 277 -7.59 49.36 3.30
C GLN A 277 -8.19 49.75 1.95
N GLN A 278 -7.58 50.68 1.24
CA GLN A 278 -8.05 51.14 -0.08
C GLN A 278 -8.04 50.01 -1.11
N GLY A 279 -6.97 49.21 -1.15
CA GLY A 279 -6.90 48.03 -2.03
C GLY A 279 -7.95 46.98 -1.69
N PHE A 280 -8.19 46.73 -0.40
CA PHE A 280 -9.22 45.81 0.07
C PHE A 280 -10.63 46.29 -0.29
N GLU A 281 -10.94 47.58 -0.08
CA GLU A 281 -12.23 48.18 -0.42
C GLU A 281 -12.48 48.22 -1.94
N ALA A 282 -11.46 48.53 -2.73
CA ALA A 282 -11.53 48.50 -4.19
C ALA A 282 -11.82 47.09 -4.71
N ALA A 283 -11.08 46.08 -4.23
CA ALA A 283 -11.32 44.68 -4.57
C ALA A 283 -12.72 44.20 -4.10
N LYS A 284 -13.16 44.59 -2.90
CA LYS A 284 -14.50 44.31 -2.38
C LYS A 284 -15.61 44.87 -3.27
N ASN A 285 -15.38 46.04 -3.86
CA ASN A 285 -16.36 46.74 -4.71
C ASN A 285 -16.19 46.42 -6.21
N GLY A 286 -15.23 45.57 -6.59
CA GLY A 286 -14.99 45.17 -7.98
C GLY A 286 -14.31 46.24 -8.85
N THR A 287 -13.66 47.25 -8.26
CA THR A 287 -12.90 48.27 -9.00
C THR A 287 -11.42 47.87 -9.11
N THR A 288 -10.93 47.64 -10.33
CA THR A 288 -9.61 47.05 -10.61
C THR A 288 -8.44 48.06 -10.65
N SER A 289 -8.55 49.23 -10.06
CA SER A 289 -7.50 50.24 -10.15
C SER A 289 -7.32 51.05 -8.87
N VAL A 290 -6.28 50.71 -8.11
CA VAL A 290 -5.65 51.65 -7.17
C VAL A 290 -4.61 52.44 -7.95
N THR A 291 -5.03 53.54 -8.57
CA THR A 291 -4.09 54.52 -9.13
C THR A 291 -3.59 55.41 -7.99
N GLY A 292 -2.35 55.17 -7.56
CA GLY A 292 -1.67 56.02 -6.58
C GLY A 292 -0.27 55.50 -6.26
N SER A 293 0.77 56.29 -6.54
CA SER A 293 2.16 55.94 -6.27
C SER A 293 2.42 55.75 -4.76
N ALA A 294 3.03 54.63 -4.38
CA ALA A 294 3.41 54.30 -3.01
C ALA A 294 4.77 54.94 -2.59
N VAL A 295 5.00 56.21 -2.95
CA VAL A 295 6.24 56.91 -2.58
C VAL A 295 5.89 58.05 -1.61
N PRO A 296 6.43 58.06 -0.37
CA PRO A 296 6.30 59.22 0.50
C PRO A 296 7.06 60.40 -0.10
N ALA A 297 6.41 61.55 -0.24
CA ALA A 297 7.10 62.80 -0.53
C ALA A 297 8.00 63.15 0.67
N GLN A 298 9.32 63.05 0.51
CA GLN A 298 10.28 63.61 1.46
C GLN A 298 10.12 65.14 1.47
N ALA A 299 9.52 65.66 2.54
CA ALA A 299 9.59 67.08 2.83
C ALA A 299 11.02 67.42 3.26
N ALA A 300 11.79 68.03 2.35
CA ALA A 300 13.04 68.68 2.69
C ALA A 300 12.75 69.88 3.58
N GLN A 301 13.18 69.83 4.84
CA GLN A 301 13.28 71.03 5.68
C GLN A 301 14.54 71.79 5.28
N GLY A 302 14.35 72.98 4.73
CA GLY A 302 15.38 74.00 4.59
C GLY A 302 15.00 75.22 5.43
N GLY A 303 15.99 75.78 6.15
CA GLY A 303 15.88 77.03 6.91
C GLY A 303 15.99 76.83 8.41
#